data_AF-A0A3G5FM20-F1
#
_entry.id   AF-A0A3G5FM20-F1
#
_cell.length_a   1.000
_cell.length_b   1.000
_cell.length_c   1.000
_cell.angle_alpha   90.00
_cell.angle_beta   90.00
_cell.angle_gamma   90.00
#
_symmetry.space_group_name_H-M   'P 1'
#
loop_
_entity.id
_entity.type
_entity.pdbx_description
1 polymer ?
#
loop_
_entity_poly.entity_id
_entity_poly.type
_entity_poly.pdbx_seq_one_letter_code
_entity_poly.pdbx_strand_id
1 'polypeptide(L)'
;MFSLSTEELKKKGGEITSREIKQQPELWKENLALYEDIKTDIKEFLSKVEASADGQKIRVVFTGAGTSQYVGDTLVPYLNLKGDTQKYIFQSIGTTDLVARPTEYLFEKEPTLLVSFARSGNSPESIAAVDVANQVVKNIHHLTVTCAPEGALAKRSKEEDNNFLFLTPARSNDDGFAMTGSFTCMTLTSLLIFDTSSQEQKASDVQKLSNMAKEVITRENEVQEIVDQDFARIVYLGSGSLSGLTREAQLKILELTAGQIATVFDSSMGFRHGPKSFVNDKTIVFGFVNNNEYTRDYDLDILEEVKTDEIVKDVIAIGQMGECNFTGTQFTFSEEQRLLPDGYLALADIVFAQTVAIMTSLKLKNTPDTPSATGTVNRVVKGVTIHDYK
;
A
#
# COMPACT_ATOMS: atom_id res chain seq x y z
N MET A 1 -21.88 -5.96 -3.78
CA MET A 1 -21.53 -5.11 -2.61
C MET A 1 -21.66 -3.62 -2.97
N PHE A 2 -20.94 -3.11 -3.96
CA PHE A 2 -21.00 -1.72 -4.44
C PHE A 2 -22.34 -1.34 -5.11
N SER A 3 -23.12 -2.34 -5.52
CA SER A 3 -24.50 -2.24 -6.01
C SER A 3 -25.57 -2.20 -4.90
N LEU A 4 -25.22 -2.54 -3.65
CA LEU A 4 -26.15 -2.48 -2.53
C LEU A 4 -26.47 -1.02 -2.18
N SER A 5 -27.67 -0.77 -1.67
CA SER A 5 -28.03 0.55 -1.14
C SER A 5 -27.22 0.88 0.12
N THR A 6 -27.04 2.17 0.38
CA THR A 6 -26.39 2.67 1.61
C THR A 6 -27.03 2.08 2.88
N GLU A 7 -28.37 1.95 2.91
CA GLU A 7 -29.08 1.40 4.06
C GLU A 7 -28.84 -0.11 4.26
N GLU A 8 -28.68 -0.87 3.17
CA GLU A 8 -28.31 -2.29 3.26
C GLU A 8 -26.87 -2.47 3.75
N LEU A 9 -25.94 -1.63 3.30
CA LEU A 9 -24.54 -1.65 3.74
C LEU A 9 -24.41 -1.24 5.21
N LYS A 10 -25.16 -0.23 5.67
CA LYS A 10 -25.20 0.15 7.10
C LYS A 10 -25.66 -1.00 7.98
N LYS A 11 -26.71 -1.73 7.58
CA LYS A 11 -27.20 -2.91 8.30
C LYS A 11 -26.17 -4.03 8.39
N LYS A 12 -25.26 -4.11 7.40
CA LYS A 12 -24.15 -5.07 7.36
C LYS A 12 -22.87 -4.52 8.00
N GLY A 13 -22.88 -3.29 8.52
CA GLY A 13 -21.71 -2.64 9.11
C GLY A 13 -20.53 -2.48 8.15
N GLY A 14 -20.81 -2.26 6.86
CA GLY A 14 -19.79 -2.13 5.82
C GLY A 14 -19.95 -0.89 4.92
N GLU A 15 -20.78 0.09 5.31
CA GLU A 15 -21.03 1.26 4.46
C GLU A 15 -19.78 2.11 4.28
N ILE A 16 -19.04 2.32 5.37
CA ILE A 16 -17.91 3.24 5.41
C ILE A 16 -16.78 2.66 4.55
N THR A 17 -16.37 1.43 4.82
CA THR A 17 -15.27 0.75 4.12
C THR A 17 -15.61 0.55 2.65
N SER A 18 -16.86 0.18 2.31
CA SER A 18 -17.31 0.07 0.91
C SER A 18 -17.20 1.40 0.17
N ARG A 19 -17.65 2.51 0.78
CA ARG A 19 -17.57 3.85 0.20
C ARG A 19 -16.12 4.28 0.01
N GLU A 20 -15.25 3.99 0.98
CA GLU A 20 -13.84 4.34 0.96
C GLU A 20 -13.04 3.59 -0.12
N ILE A 21 -13.35 2.31 -0.36
CA ILE A 21 -12.79 1.57 -1.48
C ILE A 21 -13.27 2.16 -2.81
N LYS A 22 -14.59 2.42 -2.93
CA LYS A 22 -15.23 2.88 -4.17
C LYS A 22 -14.75 4.26 -4.63
N GLN A 23 -14.35 5.12 -3.70
CA GLN A 23 -13.92 6.49 -4.02
C GLN A 23 -12.47 6.62 -4.51
N GLN A 24 -11.63 5.59 -4.35
CA GLN A 24 -10.20 5.69 -4.68
C GLN A 24 -9.91 6.24 -6.10
N PRO A 25 -10.64 5.85 -7.17
CA PRO A 25 -10.45 6.44 -8.49
C PRO A 25 -10.57 7.96 -8.54
N GLU A 26 -11.44 8.54 -7.72
CA GLU A 26 -11.64 9.99 -7.60
C GLU A 26 -10.55 10.62 -6.74
N LEU A 27 -10.21 9.98 -5.62
CA LEU A 27 -9.16 10.45 -4.72
C LEU A 27 -7.81 10.55 -5.42
N TRP A 28 -7.48 9.64 -6.35
CA TRP A 28 -6.21 9.70 -7.07
C TRP A 28 -6.11 10.90 -8.01
N LYS A 29 -7.24 11.29 -8.63
CA LYS A 29 -7.30 12.51 -9.45
C LYS A 29 -7.19 13.77 -8.60
N GLU A 30 -7.87 13.79 -7.45
CA GLU A 30 -7.75 14.86 -6.47
C GLU A 30 -6.31 14.96 -5.94
N ASN A 31 -5.67 13.84 -5.63
CA ASN A 31 -4.29 13.79 -5.15
C ASN A 31 -3.28 14.27 -6.19
N LEU A 32 -3.49 13.94 -7.47
CA LEU A 32 -2.68 14.47 -8.56
C LEU A 32 -2.84 16.00 -8.67
N ALA A 33 -4.06 16.52 -8.61
CA ALA A 33 -4.30 17.96 -8.65
C ALA A 33 -3.63 18.67 -7.47
N LEU A 34 -3.76 18.12 -6.25
CA LEU A 34 -3.07 18.64 -5.07
C LEU A 34 -1.55 18.66 -5.27
N TYR A 35 -0.96 17.57 -5.74
CA TYR A 35 0.47 17.53 -6.05
C TYR A 35 0.83 18.57 -7.12
N GLU A 36 0.03 18.75 -8.16
CA GLU A 36 0.29 19.74 -9.22
C GLU A 36 0.30 21.17 -8.71
N ASP A 37 -0.56 21.49 -7.73
CA ASP A 37 -0.65 22.80 -7.11
C ASP A 37 0.59 23.13 -6.26
N ILE A 38 1.17 22.13 -5.58
CA ILE A 38 2.29 22.33 -4.64
C ILE A 38 3.65 21.77 -5.11
N LYS A 39 3.74 21.26 -6.35
CA LYS A 39 4.96 20.62 -6.87
C LYS A 39 6.19 21.53 -6.86
N THR A 40 6.00 22.84 -7.02
CA THR A 40 7.10 23.81 -6.97
C THR A 40 7.68 23.87 -5.56
N ASP A 41 6.82 23.99 -4.54
CA ASP A 41 7.23 24.03 -3.14
C ASP A 41 7.93 22.74 -2.72
N ILE A 42 7.44 21.58 -3.18
CA ILE A 42 8.09 20.28 -2.96
C ILE A 42 9.49 20.26 -3.58
N LYS A 43 9.64 20.73 -4.83
CA LYS A 43 10.95 20.79 -5.50
C LYS A 43 11.92 21.72 -4.78
N GLU A 44 11.45 22.86 -4.28
CA GLU A 44 12.26 23.78 -3.49
C GLU A 44 12.68 23.16 -2.16
N PHE A 45 11.77 22.47 -1.47
CA PHE A 45 12.09 21.72 -0.26
C PHE A 45 13.15 20.65 -0.53
N LEU A 46 12.96 19.78 -1.52
CA LEU A 46 13.93 18.75 -1.87
C LEU A 46 15.27 19.35 -2.30
N SER A 47 15.29 20.48 -2.99
CA SER A 47 16.54 21.19 -3.33
C SER A 47 17.30 21.66 -2.09
N LYS A 48 16.60 22.07 -1.01
CA LYS A 48 17.24 22.40 0.27
C LYS A 48 17.81 21.16 0.96
N VAL A 49 17.07 20.05 0.95
CA VAL A 49 17.56 18.76 1.46
C VAL A 49 18.83 18.35 0.70
N GLU A 50 18.81 18.43 -0.63
CA GLU A 50 19.94 18.13 -1.51
C GLU A 50 21.16 19.01 -1.23
N ALA A 51 20.95 20.32 -1.08
CA ALA A 51 22.03 21.25 -0.74
C ALA A 51 22.64 20.96 0.64
N SER A 52 21.82 20.57 1.62
CA SER A 52 22.31 20.24 2.97
C SER A 52 23.19 18.99 3.01
N ALA A 53 23.05 18.08 2.04
CA ALA A 53 23.74 16.80 2.02
C ALA A 53 25.22 16.90 1.61
N ASP A 54 25.68 18.08 1.16
CA ASP A 54 27.08 18.37 0.79
C ASP A 54 27.67 17.33 -0.18
N GLY A 55 26.90 17.00 -1.22
CA GLY A 55 27.29 16.02 -2.25
C GLY A 55 27.20 14.56 -1.83
N GLN A 56 26.80 14.25 -0.60
CA GLN A 56 26.47 12.88 -0.19
C GLN A 56 25.10 12.46 -0.72
N LYS A 57 24.93 11.15 -0.93
CA LYS A 57 23.59 10.59 -1.18
C LYS A 57 22.73 10.74 0.07
N ILE A 58 21.45 11.05 -0.14
CA ILE A 58 20.45 11.21 0.92
C ILE A 58 19.71 9.88 1.07
N ARG A 59 19.63 9.41 2.31
CA ARG A 59 18.76 8.28 2.64
C ARG A 59 17.32 8.75 2.70
N VAL A 60 16.49 8.25 1.80
CA VAL A 60 15.04 8.46 1.84
C VAL A 60 14.43 7.26 2.54
N VAL A 61 14.07 7.46 3.81
CA VAL A 61 13.51 6.41 4.66
C VAL A 61 11.99 6.58 4.69
N PHE A 62 11.29 5.72 3.96
CA PHE A 62 9.84 5.59 3.99
C PHE A 62 9.43 4.84 5.26
N THR A 63 8.69 5.52 6.14
CA THR A 63 8.34 4.98 7.45
C THR A 63 6.86 5.12 7.79
N GLY A 64 6.32 4.12 8.47
CA GLY A 64 4.94 4.05 8.96
C GLY A 64 4.75 2.80 9.82
N ALA A 65 3.56 2.59 10.36
CA ALA A 65 3.19 1.37 11.09
C ALA A 65 2.08 0.60 10.36
N GLY A 66 2.18 -0.74 10.34
CA GLY A 66 1.21 -1.60 9.66
C GLY A 66 1.08 -1.25 8.17
N THR A 67 -0.15 -1.06 7.68
CA THR A 67 -0.39 -0.63 6.28
C THR A 67 0.40 0.61 5.87
N SER A 68 0.66 1.57 6.77
CA SER A 68 1.49 2.73 6.45
C SER A 68 2.95 2.38 6.17
N GLN A 69 3.50 1.32 6.77
CA GLN A 69 4.84 0.81 6.41
C GLN A 69 4.82 0.22 5.00
N TYR A 70 3.76 -0.51 4.66
CA TYR A 70 3.66 -1.22 3.38
C TYR A 70 3.59 -0.28 2.17
N VAL A 71 3.31 1.01 2.39
CA VAL A 71 3.53 2.07 1.39
C VAL A 71 4.98 2.04 0.92
N GLY A 72 5.94 2.11 1.85
CA GLY A 72 7.37 2.05 1.54
C GLY A 72 7.77 0.71 0.92
N ASP A 73 7.32 -0.42 1.48
CA ASP A 73 7.61 -1.76 0.94
C ASP A 73 7.18 -1.88 -0.53
N THR A 74 6.06 -1.26 -0.91
CA THR A 74 5.55 -1.23 -2.28
C THR A 74 6.34 -0.27 -3.18
N LEU A 75 6.75 0.89 -2.66
CA LEU A 75 7.42 1.95 -3.43
C LEU A 75 8.88 1.65 -3.77
N VAL A 76 9.64 1.11 -2.82
CA VAL A 76 11.11 1.05 -2.89
C VAL A 76 11.62 0.30 -4.11
N PRO A 77 11.09 -0.89 -4.49
CA PRO A 77 11.55 -1.59 -5.69
C PRO A 77 11.44 -0.73 -6.95
N TYR A 78 10.29 -0.09 -7.16
CA TYR A 78 10.05 0.79 -8.30
C TYR A 78 10.92 2.05 -8.28
N LEU A 79 11.07 2.71 -7.13
CA LEU A 79 11.89 3.93 -7.02
C LEU A 79 13.40 3.65 -7.15
N ASN A 80 13.86 2.44 -6.84
CA ASN A 80 15.24 2.05 -7.16
C ASN A 80 15.48 1.94 -8.67
N LEU A 81 14.42 1.76 -9.48
CA LEU A 81 14.50 1.75 -10.95
C LEU A 81 14.20 3.13 -11.57
N LYS A 82 13.22 3.86 -11.04
CA LYS A 82 12.66 5.09 -11.65
C LYS A 82 12.90 6.37 -10.87
N GLY A 83 13.42 6.30 -9.66
CA GLY A 83 13.85 7.45 -8.88
C GLY A 83 15.27 7.90 -9.21
N ASP A 84 15.66 9.08 -8.72
CA ASP A 84 17.02 9.60 -8.88
C ASP A 84 18.00 8.93 -7.90
N THR A 85 18.45 7.73 -8.24
CA THR A 85 19.39 6.94 -7.40
C THR A 85 20.82 7.47 -7.38
N GLN A 86 21.12 8.53 -8.14
CA GLN A 86 22.37 9.27 -7.99
C GLN A 86 22.34 10.15 -6.75
N LYS A 87 21.17 10.70 -6.41
CA LYS A 87 20.96 11.53 -5.22
C LYS A 87 20.42 10.76 -4.02
N TYR A 88 19.54 9.79 -4.26
CA TYR A 88 18.77 9.15 -3.20
C TYR A 88 19.10 7.66 -3.03
N ILE A 89 19.01 7.19 -1.79
CA ILE A 89 18.98 5.77 -1.43
C ILE A 89 17.62 5.52 -0.78
N PHE A 90 16.74 4.80 -1.48
CA PHE A 90 15.38 4.53 -1.00
C PHE A 90 15.34 3.29 -0.10
N GLN A 91 14.69 3.41 1.05
CA GLN A 91 14.52 2.32 2.01
C GLN A 91 13.13 2.38 2.63
N SER A 92 12.58 1.23 3.03
CA SER A 92 11.39 1.16 3.86
C SER A 92 11.74 0.56 5.21
N ILE A 93 11.41 1.29 6.28
CA ILE A 93 11.72 0.90 7.65
C ILE A 93 10.51 1.28 8.50
N GLY A 94 9.90 0.32 9.19
CA GLY A 94 8.71 0.59 10.00
C GLY A 94 9.01 1.53 11.16
N THR A 95 8.06 2.39 11.54
CA THR A 95 8.19 3.21 12.76
C THR A 95 8.36 2.30 13.98
N THR A 96 7.75 1.11 13.95
CA THR A 96 7.90 0.06 14.95
C THR A 96 9.35 -0.40 15.11
N ASP A 97 10.11 -0.47 14.02
CA ASP A 97 11.52 -0.88 14.03
C ASP A 97 12.42 0.28 14.44
N LEU A 98 12.18 1.48 13.86
CA LEU A 98 12.90 2.70 14.21
C LEU A 98 12.82 3.02 15.70
N VAL A 99 11.65 2.86 16.32
CA VAL A 99 11.45 3.13 17.75
C VAL A 99 12.07 2.03 18.61
N ALA A 100 11.98 0.76 18.20
CA ALA A 100 12.47 -0.37 19.01
C ALA A 100 14.01 -0.48 19.00
N ARG A 101 14.66 -0.22 17.86
CA ARG A 101 16.11 -0.33 17.66
C ARG A 101 16.66 0.80 16.77
N PRO A 102 16.66 2.06 17.24
CA PRO A 102 17.04 3.21 16.43
C PRO A 102 18.40 3.10 15.74
N THR A 103 19.41 2.67 16.48
CA THR A 103 20.82 2.63 16.04
C THR A 103 21.11 1.57 14.98
N GLU A 104 20.19 0.63 14.74
CA GLU A 104 20.33 -0.36 13.66
C GLU A 104 19.91 0.22 12.30
N TYR A 105 19.15 1.32 12.30
CA TYR A 105 18.50 1.87 11.11
C TYR A 105 18.85 3.34 10.85
N LEU A 106 19.21 4.10 11.87
CA LEU A 106 19.52 5.52 11.81
C LEU A 106 21.01 5.74 12.01
N PHE A 107 21.64 6.49 11.11
CA PHE A 107 23.09 6.68 11.09
C PHE A 107 23.42 8.16 11.23
N GLU A 108 24.17 8.50 12.28
CA GLU A 108 24.41 9.87 12.74
C GLU A 108 24.92 10.82 11.65
N LYS A 109 25.79 10.32 10.77
CA LYS A 109 26.51 11.12 9.77
C LYS A 109 25.87 11.08 8.37
N GLU A 110 24.85 10.26 8.16
CA GLU A 110 24.25 10.09 6.84
C GLU A 110 23.04 11.02 6.68
N PRO A 111 23.07 11.96 5.71
CA PRO A 111 21.93 12.83 5.45
C PRO A 111 20.66 12.01 5.20
N THR A 112 19.60 12.30 5.93
CA THR A 112 18.38 11.51 5.90
C THR A 112 17.17 12.40 5.65
N LEU A 113 16.33 12.00 4.70
CA LEU A 113 14.96 12.46 4.54
C LEU A 113 14.03 11.38 5.07
N LEU A 114 13.42 11.61 6.22
CA LEU A 114 12.43 10.71 6.80
C LEU A 114 11.05 11.04 6.22
N VAL A 115 10.51 10.13 5.42
CA VAL A 115 9.18 10.26 4.83
C VAL A 115 8.17 9.51 5.70
N SER A 116 7.41 10.25 6.50
CA SER A 116 6.49 9.67 7.50
C SER A 116 5.08 9.54 6.95
N PHE A 117 4.55 8.31 6.94
CA PHE A 117 3.20 7.97 6.53
C PHE A 117 2.29 7.71 7.72
N ALA A 118 1.14 8.37 7.76
CA ALA A 118 0.10 8.07 8.74
C ALA A 118 -1.30 8.47 8.25
N ARG A 119 -2.29 7.59 8.42
CA ARG A 119 -3.70 7.93 8.18
C ARG A 119 -4.23 8.94 9.21
N SER A 120 -4.08 8.63 10.50
CA SER A 120 -4.57 9.49 11.60
C SER A 120 -3.57 10.53 12.10
N GLY A 121 -2.28 10.36 11.80
CA GLY A 121 -1.20 11.19 12.34
C GLY A 121 -0.98 11.08 13.85
N ASN A 122 -1.61 10.11 14.53
CA ASN A 122 -1.68 10.04 16.01
C ASN A 122 -1.12 8.73 16.61
N SER A 123 -0.49 7.86 15.80
CA SER A 123 0.22 6.69 16.35
C SER A 123 1.38 7.18 17.23
N PRO A 124 1.51 6.71 18.48
CA PRO A 124 2.65 7.03 19.33
C PRO A 124 3.99 6.69 18.66
N GLU A 125 4.05 5.57 17.94
CA GLU A 125 5.24 5.14 17.20
C GLU A 125 5.62 6.11 16.09
N SER A 126 4.63 6.68 15.38
CA SER A 126 4.88 7.69 14.35
C SER A 126 5.54 8.95 14.91
N ILE A 127 5.07 9.44 16.07
CA ILE A 127 5.64 10.62 16.72
C ILE A 127 7.04 10.28 17.26
N ALA A 128 7.18 9.15 17.93
CA ALA A 128 8.43 8.70 18.52
C ALA A 128 9.52 8.43 17.48
N ALA A 129 9.17 7.92 16.29
CA ALA A 129 10.13 7.72 15.22
C ALA A 129 10.75 9.05 14.75
N VAL A 130 9.95 10.12 14.65
CA VAL A 130 10.46 11.47 14.35
C VAL A 130 11.36 11.98 15.47
N ASP A 131 10.95 11.81 16.74
CA ASP A 131 11.76 12.25 17.89
C ASP A 131 13.11 11.55 17.96
N VAL A 132 13.12 10.24 17.78
CA VAL A 132 14.34 9.43 17.78
C VAL A 132 15.23 9.77 16.58
N ALA A 133 14.66 9.97 15.39
CA ALA A 133 15.42 10.39 14.21
C ALA A 133 16.11 11.73 14.43
N ASN A 134 15.42 12.70 15.04
CA ASN A 134 15.99 14.00 15.41
C ASN A 134 17.11 13.89 16.46
N GLN A 135 17.07 12.89 17.34
CA GLN A 135 18.12 12.65 18.32
C GLN A 135 19.35 11.97 17.72
N VAL A 136 19.16 11.05 16.76
CA VAL A 136 20.24 10.23 16.22
C VAL A 136 20.92 10.88 15.01
N VAL A 137 20.16 11.44 14.07
CA VAL A 137 20.70 11.89 12.77
C VAL A 137 20.99 13.38 12.79
N LYS A 138 22.23 13.78 12.47
CA LYS A 138 22.65 15.18 12.50
C LYS A 138 22.08 16.04 11.38
N ASN A 139 21.96 15.46 10.18
CA ASN A 139 21.33 16.12 9.04
C ASN A 139 20.03 15.37 8.71
N ILE A 140 18.94 15.83 9.31
CA ILE A 140 17.62 15.23 9.19
C ILE A 140 16.62 16.24 8.64
N HIS A 141 15.87 15.80 7.64
CA HIS A 141 14.71 16.48 7.09
C HIS A 141 13.51 15.54 7.11
N HIS A 142 12.32 16.10 7.11
CA HIS A 142 11.07 15.34 7.22
C HIS A 142 10.14 15.68 6.07
N LEU A 143 9.53 14.66 5.47
CA LEU A 143 8.39 14.80 4.58
C LEU A 143 7.22 14.06 5.20
N THR A 144 6.28 14.80 5.78
CA THR A 144 5.10 14.24 6.43
C THR A 144 3.99 14.09 5.40
N VAL A 145 3.64 12.85 5.04
CA VAL A 145 2.52 12.54 4.13
C VAL A 145 1.40 11.91 4.95
N THR A 146 0.33 12.66 5.18
CA THR A 146 -0.74 12.27 6.12
C THR A 146 -2.12 12.68 5.63
N CYS A 147 -3.14 11.94 6.07
CA CYS A 147 -4.54 12.20 5.70
C CYS A 147 -5.25 13.13 6.69
N ALA A 148 -4.71 13.27 7.91
CA ALA A 148 -5.38 13.96 9.01
C ALA A 148 -4.69 15.31 9.33
N PRO A 149 -5.27 16.47 8.94
CA PRO A 149 -4.68 17.79 9.21
C PRO A 149 -4.59 18.13 10.70
N GLU A 150 -5.44 17.50 11.52
CA GLU A 150 -5.48 17.67 12.97
C GLU A 150 -4.59 16.69 13.74
N GLY A 151 -3.98 15.72 13.04
CA GLY A 151 -3.09 14.73 13.63
C GLY A 151 -1.80 15.34 14.16
N ALA A 152 -1.20 14.72 15.17
CA ALA A 152 0.00 15.20 15.82
C ALA A 152 1.16 15.43 14.82
N LEU A 153 1.37 14.50 13.88
CA LEU A 153 2.38 14.69 12.82
C LEU A 153 2.13 15.94 11.96
N ALA A 154 0.89 16.20 11.55
CA ALA A 154 0.55 17.35 10.72
C ALA A 154 0.65 18.68 11.46
N LYS A 155 0.41 18.68 12.78
CA LYS A 155 0.60 19.86 13.63
C LYS A 155 2.09 20.15 13.80
N ARG A 156 2.86 19.13 14.13
CA ARG A 156 4.32 19.20 14.28
C ARG A 156 5.02 19.75 13.03
N SER A 157 4.64 19.26 11.85
CA SER A 157 5.24 19.72 10.59
C SER A 157 5.04 21.21 10.28
N LYS A 158 4.06 21.87 10.91
CA LYS A 158 3.86 23.33 10.75
C LYS A 158 4.77 24.15 11.66
N GLU A 159 5.37 23.52 12.66
CA GLU A 159 6.23 24.16 13.66
C GLU A 159 7.73 23.95 13.39
N GLU A 160 8.08 22.99 12.52
CA GLU A 160 9.45 22.57 12.23
C GLU A 160 9.92 23.01 10.84
N ASP A 161 10.94 23.86 10.76
CA ASP A 161 11.48 24.40 9.49
C ASP A 161 12.09 23.35 8.56
N ASN A 162 12.51 22.20 9.09
CA ASN A 162 13.07 21.07 8.33
C ASN A 162 12.00 20.03 7.93
N ASN A 163 10.71 20.36 8.04
CA ASN A 163 9.60 19.46 7.79
C ASN A 163 8.66 20.02 6.71
N PHE A 164 8.39 19.22 5.68
CA PHE A 164 7.41 19.53 4.65
C PHE A 164 6.14 18.71 4.85
N LEU A 165 4.98 19.36 4.90
CA LEU A 165 3.69 18.70 5.04
C LEU A 165 3.02 18.50 3.66
N PHE A 166 2.72 17.25 3.31
CA PHE A 166 1.78 16.91 2.26
C PHE A 166 0.51 16.32 2.87
N LEU A 167 -0.60 17.05 2.74
CA LEU A 167 -1.93 16.53 3.10
C LEU A 167 -2.54 15.84 1.88
N THR A 168 -2.87 14.55 2.01
CA THR A 168 -3.62 13.83 0.99
C THR A 168 -5.09 14.31 0.97
N PRO A 169 -5.90 13.98 -0.07
CA PRO A 169 -7.32 14.33 -0.14
C PRO A 169 -8.06 14.10 1.18
N ALA A 170 -8.89 15.04 1.63
CA ALA A 170 -9.52 14.95 2.96
C ALA A 170 -10.33 13.66 3.15
N ARG A 171 -10.97 13.18 2.08
CA ARG A 171 -11.74 11.93 2.04
C ARG A 171 -10.88 10.66 2.16
N SER A 172 -9.55 10.76 2.02
CA SER A 172 -8.61 9.64 2.21
C SER A 172 -8.29 9.37 3.68
N ASN A 173 -8.72 10.22 4.61
CA ASN A 173 -8.66 9.91 6.04
C ASN A 173 -9.76 8.91 6.41
N ASP A 174 -9.54 7.65 6.03
CA ASP A 174 -10.52 6.58 6.15
C ASP A 174 -11.09 6.49 7.58
N ASP A 175 -12.40 6.55 7.71
CA ASP A 175 -13.16 6.32 8.93
C ASP A 175 -13.28 4.83 9.25
N GLY A 176 -13.22 3.97 8.22
CA GLY A 176 -13.22 2.52 8.36
C GLY A 176 -12.04 2.03 9.19
N PHE A 177 -12.18 0.84 9.77
CA PHE A 177 -11.08 0.21 10.52
C PHE A 177 -9.84 0.05 9.63
N ALA A 178 -10.02 -0.60 8.48
CA ALA A 178 -8.96 -0.85 7.52
C ALA A 178 -8.61 0.43 6.74
N MET A 179 -7.31 0.65 6.54
CA MET A 179 -6.84 1.66 5.58
C MET A 179 -7.10 1.19 4.15
N THR A 180 -7.69 2.05 3.32
CA THR A 180 -7.96 1.80 1.89
C THR A 180 -7.47 2.99 1.05
N GLY A 181 -8.24 4.07 0.94
CA GLY A 181 -7.86 5.29 0.22
C GLY A 181 -6.66 6.00 0.85
N SER A 182 -6.50 5.92 2.17
CA SER A 182 -5.29 6.41 2.85
C SER A 182 -4.02 5.76 2.31
N PHE A 183 -3.99 4.42 2.23
CA PHE A 183 -2.85 3.68 1.69
C PHE A 183 -2.52 4.11 0.26
N THR A 184 -3.51 4.08 -0.63
CA THR A 184 -3.28 4.34 -2.05
C THR A 184 -2.93 5.81 -2.34
N CYS A 185 -3.51 6.77 -1.61
CA CYS A 185 -3.12 8.19 -1.74
C CYS A 185 -1.68 8.45 -1.26
N MET A 186 -1.25 7.89 -0.12
CA MET A 186 0.12 8.07 0.36
C MET A 186 1.15 7.44 -0.58
N THR A 187 0.85 6.25 -1.11
CA THR A 187 1.67 5.61 -2.15
C THR A 187 1.74 6.47 -3.40
N LEU A 188 0.59 6.94 -3.92
CA LEU A 188 0.56 7.77 -5.13
C LEU A 188 1.31 9.09 -4.95
N THR A 189 1.14 9.78 -3.81
CA THR A 189 1.87 11.01 -3.51
C THR A 189 3.38 10.79 -3.61
N SER A 190 3.88 9.69 -3.04
CA SER A 190 5.31 9.40 -3.05
C SER A 190 5.82 9.03 -4.44
N LEU A 191 5.04 8.31 -5.25
CA LEU A 191 5.35 8.11 -6.67
C LEU A 191 5.45 9.45 -7.41
N LEU A 192 4.46 10.32 -7.24
CA LEU A 192 4.44 11.62 -7.91
C LEU A 192 5.65 12.48 -7.53
N ILE A 193 6.12 12.41 -6.28
CA ILE A 193 7.28 13.16 -5.79
C ILE A 193 8.60 12.57 -6.29
N PHE A 194 8.81 11.26 -6.18
CA PHE A 194 10.14 10.64 -6.35
C PHE A 194 10.38 9.94 -7.69
N ASP A 195 9.34 9.61 -8.46
CA ASP A 195 9.50 9.10 -9.84
C ASP A 195 10.06 10.22 -10.74
N THR A 196 11.04 9.90 -11.57
CA THR A 196 11.67 10.85 -12.50
C THR A 196 10.98 10.96 -13.86
N SER A 197 9.92 10.18 -14.09
CA SER A 197 9.09 10.26 -15.30
C SER A 197 8.46 11.65 -15.49
N SER A 198 8.14 12.00 -16.75
CA SER A 198 7.57 13.31 -17.06
C SER A 198 6.21 13.52 -16.42
N GLN A 199 5.80 14.77 -16.23
CA GLN A 199 4.50 15.10 -15.64
C GLN A 199 3.34 14.52 -16.47
N GLU A 200 3.47 14.57 -17.79
CA GLU A 200 2.48 14.05 -18.73
C GLU A 200 2.33 12.53 -18.59
N GLN A 201 3.46 11.83 -18.42
CA GLN A 201 3.46 10.38 -18.18
C GLN A 201 2.77 10.05 -16.86
N LYS A 202 3.14 10.73 -15.76
CA LYS A 202 2.51 10.55 -14.44
C LYS A 202 1.00 10.81 -14.47
N ALA A 203 0.57 11.89 -15.13
CA ALA A 203 -0.86 12.20 -15.27
C ALA A 203 -1.60 11.14 -16.10
N SER A 204 -0.97 10.63 -17.17
CA SER A 204 -1.49 9.51 -17.96
C SER A 204 -1.62 8.24 -17.13
N ASP A 205 -0.61 7.91 -16.31
CA ASP A 205 -0.63 6.76 -15.40
C ASP A 205 -1.77 6.87 -14.38
N VAL A 206 -1.96 8.05 -13.76
CA VAL A 206 -3.07 8.32 -12.82
C VAL A 206 -4.43 8.16 -13.49
N GLN A 207 -4.61 8.68 -14.71
CA GLN A 207 -5.87 8.52 -15.42
C GLN A 207 -6.17 7.05 -15.73
N LYS A 208 -5.15 6.28 -16.08
CA LYS A 208 -5.26 4.85 -16.39
C LYS A 208 -5.59 4.02 -15.14
N LEU A 209 -4.85 4.17 -14.05
CA LEU A 209 -5.15 3.46 -12.80
C LEU A 209 -6.56 3.77 -12.29
N SER A 210 -7.04 5.03 -12.44
CA SER A 210 -8.43 5.38 -12.10
C SER A 210 -9.46 4.62 -12.95
N ASN A 211 -9.17 4.33 -14.22
CA ASN A 211 -10.06 3.54 -15.07
C ASN A 211 -10.05 2.06 -14.66
N MET A 212 -8.86 1.50 -14.44
CA MET A 212 -8.68 0.11 -14.01
C MET A 212 -9.38 -0.18 -12.67
N ALA A 213 -9.27 0.71 -11.69
CA ALA A 213 -9.98 0.56 -10.42
C ALA A 213 -11.51 0.70 -10.56
N LYS A 214 -11.99 1.53 -11.50
CA LYS A 214 -13.43 1.57 -11.81
C LYS A 214 -13.91 0.24 -12.39
N GLU A 215 -13.10 -0.44 -13.19
CA GLU A 215 -13.45 -1.77 -13.69
C GLU A 215 -13.63 -2.78 -12.56
N VAL A 216 -12.78 -2.78 -11.53
CA VAL A 216 -12.96 -3.64 -10.34
C VAL A 216 -14.30 -3.38 -9.68
N ILE A 217 -14.65 -2.10 -9.51
CA ILE A 217 -15.90 -1.68 -8.88
C ILE A 217 -17.12 -2.11 -9.73
N THR A 218 -17.07 -1.96 -11.05
CA THR A 218 -18.19 -2.30 -11.93
C THR A 218 -18.31 -3.80 -12.18
N ARG A 219 -17.20 -4.54 -12.17
CA ARG A 219 -17.12 -5.99 -12.36
C ARG A 219 -17.11 -6.76 -11.04
N GLU A 220 -17.70 -6.19 -9.98
CA GLU A 220 -17.70 -6.80 -8.66
C GLU A 220 -18.32 -8.20 -8.61
N ASN A 221 -19.18 -8.55 -9.57
CA ASN A 221 -19.77 -9.90 -9.66
C ASN A 221 -18.71 -10.97 -9.95
N GLU A 222 -17.68 -10.67 -10.75
CA GLU A 222 -16.57 -11.61 -11.00
C GLU A 222 -15.76 -11.84 -9.70
N VAL A 223 -15.59 -10.79 -8.90
CA VAL A 223 -14.97 -10.91 -7.57
C VAL A 223 -15.85 -11.71 -6.62
N GLN A 224 -17.17 -11.51 -6.68
CA GLN A 224 -18.14 -12.24 -5.86
C GLN A 224 -18.12 -13.75 -6.16
N GLU A 225 -17.99 -14.15 -7.43
CA GLU A 225 -17.87 -15.56 -7.82
C GLU A 225 -16.66 -16.24 -7.15
N ILE A 226 -15.54 -15.54 -7.05
CA ILE A 226 -14.35 -16.02 -6.33
C ILE A 226 -14.64 -16.11 -4.83
N VAL A 227 -15.24 -15.07 -4.25
CA VAL A 227 -15.54 -15.01 -2.82
C VAL A 227 -16.57 -16.05 -2.39
N ASP A 228 -17.49 -16.46 -3.25
CA ASP A 228 -18.51 -17.46 -2.96
C ASP A 228 -17.96 -18.89 -2.83
N GLN A 229 -16.74 -19.13 -3.33
CA GLN A 229 -16.06 -20.42 -3.17
C GLN A 229 -15.79 -20.76 -1.70
N ASP A 230 -15.77 -22.05 -1.35
CA ASP A 230 -15.49 -22.48 0.01
C ASP A 230 -13.98 -22.55 0.31
N PHE A 231 -13.44 -21.47 0.91
CA PHE A 231 -12.05 -21.34 1.32
C PHE A 231 -11.92 -20.87 2.76
N ALA A 232 -10.78 -21.22 3.37
CA ALA A 232 -10.39 -20.81 4.72
C ALA A 232 -8.98 -20.18 4.75
N ARG A 233 -8.27 -20.21 3.61
CA ARG A 233 -6.91 -19.71 3.46
C ARG A 233 -6.76 -18.88 2.19
N ILE A 234 -6.00 -17.81 2.27
CA ILE A 234 -5.63 -16.99 1.10
C ILE A 234 -4.11 -16.82 1.05
N VAL A 235 -3.54 -16.94 -0.14
CA VAL A 235 -2.16 -16.57 -0.44
C VAL A 235 -2.15 -15.41 -1.44
N TYR A 236 -1.32 -14.40 -1.20
CA TYR A 236 -1.00 -13.36 -2.19
C TYR A 236 0.47 -13.46 -2.62
N LEU A 237 0.69 -13.54 -3.93
CA LEU A 237 2.00 -13.58 -4.58
C LEU A 237 2.17 -12.39 -5.52
N GLY A 238 3.41 -11.95 -5.71
CA GLY A 238 3.77 -10.92 -6.69
C GLY A 238 5.27 -10.66 -6.70
N SER A 239 5.77 -9.96 -7.70
CA SER A 239 7.20 -9.65 -7.84
C SER A 239 7.46 -8.14 -7.93
N GLY A 240 8.65 -7.70 -7.50
CA GLY A 240 9.00 -6.27 -7.47
C GLY A 240 8.12 -5.49 -6.49
N SER A 241 7.56 -4.36 -6.94
CA SER A 241 6.62 -3.57 -6.12
C SER A 241 5.38 -4.36 -5.72
N LEU A 242 4.95 -5.32 -6.55
CA LEU A 242 3.80 -6.18 -6.25
C LEU A 242 4.10 -7.15 -5.11
N SER A 243 5.36 -7.51 -4.86
CA SER A 243 5.74 -8.30 -3.67
C SER A 243 5.58 -7.48 -2.38
N GLY A 244 5.88 -6.18 -2.41
CA GLY A 244 5.55 -5.28 -1.29
C GLY A 244 4.05 -5.18 -1.07
N LEU A 245 3.26 -5.15 -2.15
CA LEU A 245 1.81 -5.06 -2.10
C LEU A 245 1.13 -6.27 -1.45
N THR A 246 1.69 -7.49 -1.59
CA THR A 246 1.09 -8.70 -1.01
C THR A 246 0.95 -8.61 0.51
N ARG A 247 1.84 -7.87 1.20
CA ARG A 247 1.77 -7.58 2.64
C ARG A 247 0.51 -6.83 3.05
N GLU A 248 0.11 -5.87 2.22
CA GLU A 248 -1.10 -5.09 2.42
C GLU A 248 -2.36 -5.90 2.06
N ALA A 249 -2.35 -6.54 0.90
CA ALA A 249 -3.48 -7.34 0.41
C ALA A 249 -3.91 -8.42 1.42
N GLN A 250 -2.94 -9.18 1.95
CA GLN A 250 -3.21 -10.20 2.96
C GLN A 250 -3.66 -9.60 4.31
N LEU A 251 -3.12 -8.43 4.70
CA LEU A 251 -3.46 -7.81 5.97
C LEU A 251 -4.92 -7.37 5.98
N LYS A 252 -5.42 -6.84 4.85
CA LYS A 252 -6.85 -6.50 4.69
C LYS A 252 -7.76 -7.70 4.93
N ILE A 253 -7.36 -8.89 4.47
CA ILE A 253 -8.10 -10.12 4.76
C ILE A 253 -8.08 -10.42 6.27
N LEU A 254 -6.90 -10.43 6.90
CA LEU A 254 -6.78 -10.70 8.34
C LEU A 254 -7.61 -9.73 9.18
N GLU A 255 -7.48 -8.43 8.92
CA GLU A 255 -8.18 -7.38 9.64
C GLU A 255 -9.69 -7.49 9.49
N LEU A 256 -10.19 -7.56 8.25
CA LEU A 256 -11.63 -7.53 7.99
C LEU A 256 -12.32 -8.86 8.35
N THR A 257 -11.61 -9.98 8.33
CA THR A 257 -12.17 -11.29 8.72
C THR A 257 -11.94 -11.62 10.20
N ALA A 258 -11.29 -10.73 10.96
CA ALA A 258 -10.87 -10.96 12.34
C ALA A 258 -10.03 -12.26 12.50
N GLY A 259 -9.18 -12.53 11.52
CA GLY A 259 -8.32 -13.72 11.49
C GLY A 259 -9.03 -15.04 11.19
N GLN A 260 -10.31 -15.04 10.84
CA GLN A 260 -11.05 -16.26 10.47
C GLN A 260 -10.54 -16.88 9.16
N ILE A 261 -10.03 -16.06 8.24
CA ILE A 261 -9.31 -16.53 7.06
C ILE A 261 -7.82 -16.38 7.35
N ALA A 262 -7.10 -17.50 7.37
CA ALA A 262 -5.66 -17.49 7.55
C ALA A 262 -4.99 -17.03 6.25
N THR A 263 -3.91 -16.26 6.37
CA THR A 263 -3.22 -15.70 5.21
C THR A 263 -1.73 -15.95 5.24
N VAL A 264 -1.14 -16.02 4.06
CA VAL A 264 0.31 -15.93 3.83
C VAL A 264 0.54 -15.00 2.64
N PHE A 265 1.68 -14.35 2.61
CA PHE A 265 2.15 -13.58 1.47
C PHE A 265 3.60 -13.93 1.17
N ASP A 266 4.00 -13.80 -0.09
CA ASP A 266 5.39 -13.97 -0.50
C ASP A 266 5.65 -13.27 -1.84
N SER A 267 6.91 -13.26 -2.25
CA SER A 267 7.28 -13.11 -3.66
C SER A 267 6.89 -14.34 -4.48
N SER A 268 6.59 -14.16 -5.76
CA SER A 268 6.21 -15.26 -6.66
C SER A 268 7.24 -16.39 -6.69
N MET A 269 8.53 -16.06 -6.80
CA MET A 269 9.57 -17.08 -6.76
C MET A 269 9.85 -17.61 -5.35
N GLY A 270 9.83 -16.73 -4.34
CA GLY A 270 10.15 -17.08 -2.95
C GLY A 270 9.21 -18.15 -2.38
N PHE A 271 7.95 -18.15 -2.82
CA PHE A 271 6.91 -19.06 -2.34
C PHE A 271 7.32 -20.54 -2.36
N ARG A 272 8.11 -20.97 -3.36
CA ARG A 272 8.58 -22.37 -3.49
C ARG A 272 9.44 -22.83 -2.31
N HIS A 273 10.11 -21.91 -1.63
CA HIS A 273 11.18 -22.21 -0.67
C HIS A 273 10.66 -22.45 0.76
N GLY A 274 9.53 -23.17 0.87
CA GLY A 274 8.90 -23.50 2.16
C GLY A 274 7.48 -22.97 2.30
N PRO A 275 7.20 -21.67 2.04
CA PRO A 275 5.87 -21.08 2.24
C PRO A 275 4.74 -21.77 1.46
N LYS A 276 5.03 -22.39 0.31
CA LYS A 276 4.10 -23.25 -0.44
C LYS A 276 3.49 -24.38 0.39
N SER A 277 4.14 -24.84 1.46
CA SER A 277 3.57 -25.83 2.39
C SER A 277 2.29 -25.37 3.12
N PHE A 278 1.95 -24.08 3.06
CA PHE A 278 0.71 -23.53 3.61
C PHE A 278 -0.54 -23.98 2.86
N VAL A 279 -0.42 -24.35 1.58
CA VAL A 279 -1.58 -24.58 0.71
C VAL A 279 -2.29 -25.90 0.98
N ASN A 280 -3.61 -25.91 0.80
CA ASN A 280 -4.49 -27.07 0.84
C ASN A 280 -5.74 -26.82 -0.02
N ASP A 281 -6.68 -27.77 -0.02
CA ASP A 281 -7.96 -27.75 -0.75
C ASP A 281 -8.93 -26.62 -0.34
N LYS A 282 -8.60 -25.85 0.71
CA LYS A 282 -9.32 -24.66 1.17
C LYS A 282 -8.54 -23.37 0.97
N THR A 283 -7.51 -23.40 0.13
CA THR A 283 -6.65 -22.25 -0.16
C THR A 283 -6.97 -21.65 -1.52
N ILE A 284 -7.17 -20.33 -1.59
CA ILE A 284 -7.13 -19.59 -2.85
C ILE A 284 -5.78 -18.89 -2.97
N VAL A 285 -5.13 -19.02 -4.12
CA VAL A 285 -3.86 -18.35 -4.42
C VAL A 285 -4.12 -17.23 -5.42
N PHE A 286 -3.82 -15.99 -5.03
CA PHE A 286 -3.84 -14.83 -5.92
C PHE A 286 -2.42 -14.46 -6.33
N GLY A 287 -2.21 -14.22 -7.62
CA GLY A 287 -0.95 -13.69 -8.16
C GLY A 287 -1.16 -12.33 -8.82
N PHE A 288 -0.50 -11.30 -8.29
CA PHE A 288 -0.35 -10.02 -8.99
C PHE A 288 0.73 -10.17 -10.05
N VAL A 289 0.34 -10.13 -11.32
CA VAL A 289 1.23 -10.41 -12.47
C VAL A 289 1.92 -9.13 -12.91
N ASN A 290 3.25 -9.12 -12.84
CA ASN A 290 4.05 -7.96 -13.24
C ASN A 290 3.96 -7.69 -14.75
N ASN A 291 4.06 -6.41 -15.14
CA ASN A 291 4.01 -6.00 -16.54
C ASN A 291 5.35 -6.04 -17.27
N ASN A 292 6.47 -6.16 -16.56
CA ASN A 292 7.77 -6.40 -17.16
C ASN A 292 7.83 -7.85 -17.71
N GLU A 293 8.15 -8.02 -18.99
CA GLU A 293 8.16 -9.32 -19.68
C GLU A 293 9.02 -10.37 -18.95
N TYR A 294 10.25 -10.03 -18.60
CA TYR A 294 11.14 -10.95 -17.87
C TYR A 294 10.59 -11.38 -16.51
N THR A 295 10.03 -10.43 -15.76
CA THR A 295 9.46 -10.72 -14.42
C THR A 295 8.16 -11.50 -14.52
N ARG A 296 7.33 -11.19 -15.53
CA ARG A 296 6.06 -11.85 -15.79
C ARG A 296 6.22 -13.35 -15.95
N ASP A 297 7.22 -13.81 -16.68
CA ASP A 297 7.45 -15.24 -16.89
C ASP A 297 7.54 -15.99 -15.55
N TYR A 298 8.26 -15.45 -14.57
CA TYR A 298 8.37 -16.06 -13.24
C TYR A 298 7.07 -15.99 -12.42
N ASP A 299 6.31 -14.90 -12.55
CA ASP A 299 4.99 -14.78 -11.91
C ASP A 299 4.02 -15.83 -12.49
N LEU A 300 4.02 -16.02 -13.81
CA LEU A 300 3.16 -17.00 -14.47
C LEU A 300 3.60 -18.44 -14.16
N ASP A 301 4.90 -18.73 -14.17
CA ASP A 301 5.43 -20.07 -13.91
C ASP A 301 5.00 -20.62 -12.54
N ILE A 302 5.02 -19.81 -11.47
CA ILE A 302 4.55 -20.29 -10.16
C ILE A 302 3.04 -20.49 -10.13
N LEU A 303 2.26 -19.66 -10.81
CA LEU A 303 0.81 -19.82 -10.86
C LEU A 303 0.42 -21.08 -11.63
N GLU A 304 1.10 -21.37 -12.75
CA GLU A 304 0.92 -22.60 -13.52
C GLU A 304 1.33 -23.84 -12.73
N GLU A 305 2.44 -23.75 -11.99
CA GLU A 305 2.87 -24.83 -11.10
C GLU A 305 1.82 -25.12 -10.02
N VAL A 306 1.35 -24.10 -9.29
CA VAL A 306 0.34 -24.27 -8.23
C VAL A 306 -0.98 -24.80 -8.80
N LYS A 307 -1.38 -24.36 -10.00
CA LYS A 307 -2.55 -24.87 -10.71
C LYS A 307 -2.38 -26.35 -11.07
N THR A 308 -1.22 -26.72 -11.59
CA THR A 308 -0.90 -28.09 -12.02
C THR A 308 -0.82 -29.07 -10.86
N ASP A 309 -0.48 -28.60 -9.65
CA ASP A 309 -0.47 -29.45 -8.46
C ASP A 309 -1.87 -29.95 -8.07
N GLU A 310 -2.95 -29.29 -8.51
CA GLU A 310 -4.36 -29.65 -8.23
C GLU A 310 -4.68 -29.81 -6.72
N ILE A 311 -3.95 -29.10 -5.86
CA ILE A 311 -4.14 -29.12 -4.39
C ILE A 311 -5.10 -28.02 -3.95
N VAL A 312 -4.96 -26.82 -4.52
CA VAL A 312 -5.63 -25.62 -4.02
C VAL A 312 -7.06 -25.50 -4.51
N LYS A 313 -7.85 -24.67 -3.83
CA LYS A 313 -9.24 -24.41 -4.23
C LYS A 313 -9.32 -23.71 -5.58
N ASP A 314 -8.49 -22.69 -5.78
CA ASP A 314 -8.37 -21.94 -7.03
C ASP A 314 -7.05 -21.16 -7.09
N VAL A 315 -6.64 -20.81 -8.30
CA VAL A 315 -5.51 -19.93 -8.60
C VAL A 315 -6.01 -18.82 -9.51
N ILE A 316 -5.84 -17.57 -9.09
CA ILE A 316 -6.32 -16.40 -9.82
C ILE A 316 -5.16 -15.46 -10.10
N ALA A 317 -4.91 -15.19 -11.38
CA ALA A 317 -4.02 -14.12 -11.80
C ALA A 317 -4.76 -12.78 -11.87
N ILE A 318 -4.11 -11.70 -11.42
CA ILE A 318 -4.64 -10.33 -11.42
C ILE A 318 -3.62 -9.46 -12.16
N GLY A 319 -4.05 -8.64 -13.11
CA GLY A 319 -3.16 -7.72 -13.82
C GLY A 319 -3.66 -7.35 -15.21
N GLN A 320 -2.75 -6.91 -16.08
CA GLN A 320 -3.02 -6.59 -17.49
C GLN A 320 -2.57 -7.73 -18.41
N MET A 321 -3.28 -7.91 -19.53
CA MET A 321 -2.86 -8.87 -20.56
C MET A 321 -1.46 -8.52 -21.08
N GLY A 322 -0.54 -9.47 -21.03
CA GLY A 322 0.77 -9.42 -21.68
C GLY A 322 0.83 -10.28 -22.93
N GLU A 323 2.03 -10.48 -23.47
CA GLU A 323 2.26 -11.44 -24.56
C GLU A 323 1.99 -12.88 -24.13
N CYS A 324 2.50 -13.26 -22.96
CA CYS A 324 2.16 -14.47 -22.23
C CYS A 324 1.17 -14.14 -21.10
N ASN A 325 0.25 -15.05 -20.82
CA ASN A 325 -0.77 -14.88 -19.78
C ASN A 325 -1.01 -16.22 -19.06
N PHE A 326 -1.54 -16.14 -17.85
CA PHE A 326 -1.90 -17.32 -17.09
C PHE A 326 -3.02 -18.09 -17.80
N THR A 327 -2.97 -19.42 -17.78
CA THR A 327 -3.96 -20.26 -18.48
C THR A 327 -5.17 -20.62 -17.61
N GLY A 328 -5.16 -20.24 -16.31
CA GLY A 328 -6.26 -20.49 -15.38
C GLY A 328 -7.25 -19.33 -15.28
N THR A 329 -7.87 -19.17 -14.10
CA THR A 329 -8.78 -18.07 -13.79
C THR A 329 -8.01 -16.75 -13.71
N GLN A 330 -8.57 -15.68 -14.29
CA GLN A 330 -7.89 -14.38 -14.36
C GLN A 330 -8.89 -13.25 -14.13
N PHE A 331 -8.49 -12.26 -13.34
CA PHE A 331 -9.12 -10.93 -13.36
C PHE A 331 -8.20 -9.99 -14.14
N THR A 332 -8.46 -9.87 -15.44
CA THR A 332 -7.66 -9.00 -16.31
C THR A 332 -8.36 -7.67 -16.54
N PHE A 333 -7.65 -6.56 -16.33
CA PHE A 333 -8.15 -5.23 -16.70
C PHE A 333 -8.28 -5.10 -18.21
N SER A 334 -9.31 -4.40 -18.68
CA SER A 334 -9.61 -4.25 -20.10
C SER A 334 -8.44 -3.62 -20.88
N GLU A 335 -8.40 -3.90 -22.19
CA GLU A 335 -7.32 -3.51 -23.11
C GLU A 335 -7.20 -1.99 -23.29
N GLU A 336 -6.54 -1.34 -22.35
CA GLU A 336 -5.88 -0.07 -22.65
C GLU A 336 -4.44 -0.36 -23.09
N GLN A 337 -4.09 0.02 -24.33
CA GLN A 337 -2.88 -0.39 -25.09
C GLN A 337 -1.52 -0.31 -24.36
N ARG A 338 -1.39 0.50 -23.31
CA ARG A 338 -0.11 0.73 -22.61
C ARG A 338 -0.05 0.00 -21.27
N LEU A 339 0.91 -0.88 -21.05
CA LEU A 339 1.11 -1.50 -19.73
C LEU A 339 1.58 -0.46 -18.69
N LEU A 340 1.02 -0.50 -17.48
CA LEU A 340 1.50 0.29 -16.34
C LEU A 340 2.76 -0.36 -15.76
N PRO A 341 3.76 0.43 -15.32
CA PRO A 341 4.81 -0.13 -14.47
C PRO A 341 4.23 -0.62 -13.13
N ASP A 342 4.89 -1.61 -12.53
CA ASP A 342 4.45 -2.29 -11.32
C ASP A 342 4.19 -1.38 -10.12
N GLY A 343 4.99 -0.32 -9.94
CA GLY A 343 4.76 0.69 -8.90
C GLY A 343 3.39 1.39 -9.00
N TYR A 344 2.88 1.62 -10.22
CA TYR A 344 1.56 2.21 -10.47
C TYR A 344 0.46 1.15 -10.59
N LEU A 345 0.76 0.00 -11.21
CA LEU A 345 -0.17 -1.14 -11.32
C LEU A 345 -0.65 -1.61 -9.94
N ALA A 346 0.25 -1.59 -8.94
CA ALA A 346 -0.06 -1.93 -7.56
C ALA A 346 -1.29 -1.20 -6.98
N LEU A 347 -1.53 0.05 -7.41
CA LEU A 347 -2.68 0.84 -6.96
C LEU A 347 -4.01 0.33 -7.52
N ALA A 348 -4.03 -0.22 -8.75
CA ALA A 348 -5.22 -0.84 -9.31
C ALA A 348 -5.44 -2.25 -8.72
N ASP A 349 -4.37 -3.04 -8.61
CA ASP A 349 -4.39 -4.40 -8.07
C ASP A 349 -4.90 -4.45 -6.62
N ILE A 350 -4.52 -3.48 -5.79
CA ILE A 350 -4.97 -3.46 -4.39
C ILE A 350 -6.46 -3.17 -4.25
N VAL A 351 -7.09 -2.48 -5.20
CA VAL A 351 -8.56 -2.28 -5.18
C VAL A 351 -9.27 -3.63 -5.36
N PHE A 352 -8.73 -4.52 -6.20
CA PHE A 352 -9.24 -5.90 -6.31
C PHE A 352 -9.10 -6.64 -4.98
N ALA A 353 -7.91 -6.63 -4.36
CA ALA A 353 -7.70 -7.32 -3.08
C ALA A 353 -8.54 -6.75 -1.93
N GLN A 354 -8.70 -5.44 -1.85
CA GLN A 354 -9.60 -4.79 -0.90
C GLN A 354 -11.06 -5.22 -1.11
N THR A 355 -11.49 -5.35 -2.38
CA THR A 355 -12.83 -5.83 -2.74
C THR A 355 -13.03 -7.28 -2.30
N VAL A 356 -12.04 -8.15 -2.52
CA VAL A 356 -12.04 -9.53 -1.98
C VAL A 356 -12.16 -9.51 -0.46
N ALA A 357 -11.40 -8.65 0.23
CA ALA A 357 -11.38 -8.61 1.69
C ALA A 357 -12.71 -8.18 2.31
N ILE A 358 -13.31 -7.09 1.81
CA ILE A 358 -14.61 -6.64 2.31
C ILE A 358 -15.73 -7.64 1.98
N MET A 359 -15.75 -8.20 0.77
CA MET A 359 -16.76 -9.20 0.39
C MET A 359 -16.63 -10.48 1.23
N THR A 360 -15.40 -10.90 1.54
CA THR A 360 -15.14 -12.04 2.42
C THR A 360 -15.59 -11.76 3.85
N SER A 361 -15.33 -10.56 4.39
CA SER A 361 -15.86 -10.14 5.69
C SER A 361 -17.38 -10.19 5.73
N LEU A 362 -18.06 -9.71 4.68
CA LEU A 362 -19.51 -9.74 4.57
C LEU A 362 -20.05 -11.18 4.45
N LYS A 363 -19.36 -12.07 3.72
CA LYS A 363 -19.69 -13.50 3.63
C LYS A 363 -19.64 -14.17 5.00
N LEU A 364 -18.64 -13.84 5.81
CA LEU A 364 -18.49 -14.32 7.19
C LEU A 364 -19.44 -13.63 8.19
N LYS A 365 -20.31 -12.74 7.72
CA LYS A 365 -21.24 -11.95 8.54
C LYS A 365 -20.52 -11.12 9.61
N ASN A 366 -19.26 -10.75 9.38
CA ASN A 366 -18.57 -9.75 10.18
C ASN A 366 -19.02 -8.34 9.76
N THR A 367 -18.62 -7.32 10.52
CA THR A 367 -18.91 -5.90 10.26
C THR A 367 -17.63 -5.19 9.78
N PRO A 368 -17.39 -5.06 8.45
CA PRO A 368 -16.13 -4.54 7.92
C PRO A 368 -15.66 -3.19 8.49
N ASP A 369 -16.59 -2.29 8.84
CA ASP A 369 -16.28 -0.97 9.39
C ASP A 369 -15.70 -1.07 10.81
N THR A 370 -16.05 -2.13 11.55
CA THR A 370 -15.62 -2.40 12.93
C THR A 370 -15.39 -3.92 13.13
N PRO A 371 -14.40 -4.51 12.45
CA PRO A 371 -14.31 -5.97 12.29
C PRO A 371 -13.78 -6.69 13.54
N SER A 372 -13.18 -5.96 14.48
CA SER A 372 -12.67 -6.49 15.74
C SER A 372 -13.70 -6.35 16.86
N ALA A 373 -14.69 -7.25 16.90
CA ALA A 373 -15.76 -7.25 17.92
C ALA A 373 -15.24 -7.31 19.38
N THR A 374 -14.06 -7.91 19.58
CA THR A 374 -13.38 -8.02 20.88
C THR A 374 -12.71 -6.72 21.34
N GLY A 375 -12.49 -5.76 20.43
CA GLY A 375 -11.71 -4.55 20.68
C GLY A 375 -10.20 -4.75 20.87
N THR A 376 -9.68 -5.96 20.62
CA THR A 376 -8.25 -6.28 20.78
C THR A 376 -7.37 -5.64 19.70
N VAL A 377 -7.94 -5.33 18.53
CA VAL A 377 -7.29 -4.51 17.50
C VAL A 377 -8.14 -3.25 17.28
N ASN A 378 -7.49 -2.09 17.06
CA ASN A 378 -8.15 -0.79 17.02
C ASN A 378 -7.71 0.01 15.78
N ARG A 379 -8.64 0.80 15.21
CA ARG A 379 -8.38 1.71 14.06
C ARG A 379 -7.20 2.66 14.32
N VAL A 380 -7.12 3.19 15.54
CA VAL A 380 -5.94 3.88 16.06
C VAL A 380 -5.38 3.00 17.17
N VAL A 381 -4.10 2.67 17.07
CA VAL A 381 -3.43 1.79 18.03
C VAL A 381 -3.59 2.32 19.47
N LYS A 382 -3.78 1.40 20.41
CA LYS A 382 -3.91 1.68 21.85
C LYS A 382 -2.95 0.81 22.64
N GLY A 383 -2.53 1.30 23.81
CA GLY A 383 -1.69 0.54 24.74
C GLY A 383 -0.20 0.53 24.44
N VAL A 384 0.25 1.29 23.42
CA VAL A 384 1.68 1.46 23.12
C VAL A 384 2.28 2.42 24.14
N THR A 385 3.32 1.96 24.85
CA THR A 385 4.12 2.80 25.74
C THR A 385 5.42 3.13 25.04
N ILE A 386 5.69 4.42 24.85
CA ILE A 386 6.98 4.89 24.33
C ILE A 386 7.92 5.10 25.51
N HIS A 387 9.11 4.51 25.43
CA HIS A 387 10.18 4.69 26.41
C HIS A 387 11.20 5.67 25.86
N ASP A 388 11.69 6.57 26.71
CA ASP A 388 12.68 7.58 26.31
C ASP A 388 13.95 6.91 25.77
N TYR A 389 14.34 7.30 24.56
CA TYR A 389 15.64 6.98 23.99
C TYR A 389 16.72 7.82 24.70
N LYS A 390 17.84 7.19 25.05
CA LYS A 390 18.92 7.79 25.85
C LYS A 390 20.26 7.65 25.18
#